data_AF-A0AAW6DYA9-F1
#
_entry.id   AF-A0AAW6DYA9-F1
#
_cell.length_a   1.000
_cell.length_b   1.000
_cell.length_c   1.000
_cell.angle_alpha   90.00
_cell.angle_beta   90.00
_cell.angle_gamma   90.00
#
_symmetry.space_group_name_H-M   'P 1'
#
loop_
_entity.id
_entity.type
_entity.pdbx_description
1 polymer ?
#
loop_
_entity_poly.entity_id
_entity_poly.type
_entity_poly.pdbx_seq_one_letter_code
_entity_poly.pdbx_strand_id
1 'polypeptide(L)'
;MFSLFKKKQTQSEPPLKKKIKDMKCRKINYVDEGFDTLASEMSADPKAILRLKPVNYYAIKNKYIMGKVYTSEDYQENYVQFFRYEYDHECGKTDIYPLSAELMSKALAKVGIIIDLKALAKDQ
;
A
#
# COMPACT_ATOMS: atom_id res chain seq x y z
N MET A 1 -18.32 -48.69 -0.87
CA MET A 1 -17.08 -47.98 -1.23
C MET A 1 -17.46 -46.78 -2.08
N PHE A 2 -17.65 -45.60 -1.47
CA PHE A 2 -17.90 -44.36 -2.22
C PHE A 2 -17.11 -43.23 -1.55
N SER A 3 -16.07 -42.78 -2.24
CA SER A 3 -15.23 -41.67 -1.82
C SER A 3 -16.00 -40.35 -1.97
N LEU A 4 -16.25 -39.67 -0.85
CA LEU A 4 -16.75 -38.30 -0.82
C LEU A 4 -15.59 -37.34 -1.11
N PHE A 5 -15.41 -37.00 -2.39
CA PHE A 5 -14.57 -35.88 -2.79
C PHE A 5 -15.18 -34.56 -2.28
N LYS A 6 -14.72 -34.08 -1.12
CA LYS A 6 -14.90 -32.67 -0.73
C LYS A 6 -14.15 -31.80 -1.75
N LYS A 7 -14.88 -31.20 -2.69
CA LYS A 7 -14.38 -30.04 -3.44
C LYS A 7 -13.91 -29.00 -2.42
N LYS A 8 -12.60 -28.75 -2.34
CA LYS A 8 -12.08 -27.52 -1.75
C LYS A 8 -12.71 -26.37 -2.54
N GLN A 9 -13.56 -25.58 -1.88
CA GLN A 9 -13.90 -24.26 -2.40
C GLN A 9 -12.59 -23.51 -2.56
N THR A 10 -12.18 -23.29 -3.81
CA THR A 10 -11.16 -22.30 -4.14
C THR A 10 -11.65 -20.99 -3.53
N GLN A 11 -11.06 -20.55 -2.41
CA GLN A 11 -11.31 -19.22 -1.87
C GLN A 11 -10.91 -18.25 -2.96
N SER A 12 -11.90 -17.70 -3.68
CA SER A 12 -11.67 -16.63 -4.62
C SER A 12 -11.01 -15.50 -3.84
N GLU A 13 -9.90 -14.96 -4.34
CA GLU A 13 -9.27 -13.80 -3.73
C GLU A 13 -10.31 -12.69 -3.53
N PRO A 14 -10.27 -11.95 -2.40
CA PRO A 14 -11.13 -10.81 -2.16
C PRO A 14 -11.14 -9.86 -3.38
N PRO A 15 -12.30 -9.32 -3.80
CA PRO A 15 -12.42 -8.52 -5.02
C PRO A 15 -11.39 -7.39 -5.11
N LEU A 16 -11.08 -6.72 -3.99
CA LEU A 16 -10.08 -5.66 -3.94
C LEU A 16 -8.66 -6.17 -4.23
N LYS A 17 -8.28 -7.34 -3.71
CA LYS A 17 -6.95 -7.92 -3.98
C LYS A 17 -6.77 -8.27 -5.45
N LYS A 18 -7.85 -8.72 -6.11
CA LYS A 18 -7.84 -8.96 -7.56
C LYS A 18 -7.71 -7.64 -8.32
N LYS A 19 -8.48 -6.61 -7.92
CA LYS A 19 -8.47 -5.28 -8.55
C LYS A 19 -7.10 -4.60 -8.51
N ILE A 20 -6.44 -4.57 -7.35
CA ILE A 20 -5.15 -3.87 -7.21
C ILE A 20 -3.99 -4.53 -7.96
N LYS A 21 -4.12 -5.79 -8.41
CA LYS A 21 -3.07 -6.48 -9.19
C LYS A 21 -2.83 -5.84 -10.55
N ASP A 22 -3.88 -5.27 -11.14
CA ASP A 22 -3.83 -4.65 -12.46
C ASP A 22 -3.54 -3.14 -12.38
N MET A 23 -3.46 -2.58 -11.16
CA MET A 23 -3.17 -1.17 -10.91
C MET A 23 -1.67 -0.90 -10.91
N LYS A 24 -1.27 0.33 -11.25
CA LYS A 24 0.12 0.78 -11.15
C LYS A 24 0.57 0.73 -9.69
N CYS A 25 1.61 -0.05 -9.41
CA CYS A 25 2.17 -0.22 -8.07
C CYS A 25 3.51 0.51 -7.93
N ARG A 26 3.61 1.39 -6.94
CA ARG A 26 4.86 2.03 -6.52
C ARG A 26 5.24 1.52 -5.13
N LYS A 27 6.52 1.19 -4.96
CA LYS A 27 7.09 0.76 -3.67
C LYS A 27 7.84 1.93 -3.05
N ILE A 28 7.55 2.23 -1.80
CA ILE A 28 8.22 3.27 -1.03
C ILE A 28 8.65 2.68 0.29
N ASN A 29 9.91 2.88 0.67
CA ASN A 29 10.42 2.42 1.94
C ASN A 29 10.39 3.55 2.96
N TYR A 30 10.07 3.19 4.20
CA TYR A 30 9.95 4.08 5.34
C TYR A 30 10.72 3.53 6.53
N VAL A 31 11.13 4.43 7.43
CA VAL A 31 11.67 4.05 8.73
C VAL A 31 10.61 3.27 9.52
N ASP A 32 10.98 2.15 10.11
CA ASP A 32 10.10 1.40 11.03
C ASP A 32 10.14 2.04 12.43
N GLU A 33 9.19 2.95 12.68
CA GLU A 33 8.97 3.61 13.98
C GLU A 33 7.87 2.92 14.81
N GLY A 34 7.41 1.71 14.42
CA GLY A 34 6.32 0.99 15.08
C GLY A 34 5.22 0.56 14.11
N PHE A 35 5.33 -0.67 13.60
CA PHE A 35 4.41 -1.21 12.60
C PHE A 35 2.96 -1.40 13.09
N ASP A 36 2.76 -1.93 14.30
CA ASP A 36 1.41 -2.20 14.81
C ASP A 36 0.66 -0.90 15.12
N THR A 37 1.38 0.11 15.63
CA THR A 37 0.86 1.47 15.79
C THR A 37 0.49 2.08 14.45
N LEU A 38 1.33 1.94 13.41
CA LEU A 38 0.99 2.38 12.06
C LEU A 38 -0.28 1.71 11.54
N ALA A 39 -0.41 0.39 11.71
CA ALA A 39 -1.61 -0.34 11.28
C ALA A 39 -2.87 0.19 11.98
N SER A 40 -2.82 0.40 13.30
CA SER A 40 -3.94 0.94 14.07
C SER A 40 -4.31 2.36 13.64
N GLU A 41 -3.32 3.22 13.42
CA GLU A 41 -3.57 4.61 13.02
C GLU A 41 -4.09 4.71 11.59
N MET A 42 -3.55 3.92 10.65
CA MET A 42 -4.04 3.89 9.27
C MET A 42 -5.49 3.40 9.18
N SER A 43 -5.86 2.43 10.03
CA SER A 43 -7.25 1.97 10.15
C SER A 43 -8.18 3.05 10.71
N ALA A 44 -7.68 3.96 11.56
CA ALA A 44 -8.46 5.03 12.17
C ALA A 44 -8.53 6.30 11.29
N ASP A 45 -7.40 6.73 10.73
CA ASP A 45 -7.27 7.89 9.84
C ASP A 45 -6.14 7.65 8.80
N PRO A 46 -6.47 7.53 7.50
CA PRO A 46 -5.48 7.37 6.44
C PRO A 46 -4.45 8.51 6.34
N LYS A 47 -4.68 9.67 6.96
CA LYS A 47 -3.68 10.76 7.08
C LYS A 47 -2.41 10.33 7.81
N ALA A 48 -2.46 9.24 8.59
CA ALA A 48 -1.29 8.68 9.26
C ALA A 48 -0.13 8.40 8.29
N ILE A 49 -0.40 8.13 7.00
CA ILE A 49 0.66 7.97 5.98
C ILE A 49 1.59 9.19 5.88
N LEU A 50 1.07 10.40 6.15
CA LEU A 50 1.83 11.64 6.02
C LEU A 50 2.87 11.82 7.14
N ARG A 51 2.80 11.05 8.24
CA ARG A 51 3.83 11.09 9.28
C ARG A 51 5.07 10.27 8.91
N LEU A 52 4.93 9.32 7.99
CA LEU A 52 6.01 8.40 7.62
C LEU A 52 7.20 9.15 7.03
N LYS A 53 8.40 8.70 7.41
CA LYS A 53 9.68 9.23 6.93
C LYS A 53 10.22 8.31 5.85
N PRO A 54 10.22 8.73 4.57
CA PRO A 54 10.75 7.90 3.51
C PRO A 54 12.25 7.72 3.69
N VAL A 55 12.75 6.55 3.29
CA VAL A 55 14.17 6.21 3.41
C VAL A 55 14.66 5.47 2.17
N ASN A 56 15.94 5.67 1.84
CA ASN A 56 16.60 4.85 0.83
C ASN A 56 16.84 3.45 1.41
N TYR A 57 16.49 2.41 0.65
CA TYR A 57 16.72 1.01 1.05
C TYR A 57 18.17 0.74 1.49
N TYR A 58 19.14 1.33 0.80
CA TYR A 58 20.57 1.15 1.14
C TYR A 58 20.96 1.81 2.48
N ALA A 59 20.15 2.73 3.00
CA ALA A 59 20.41 3.38 4.29
C ALA A 59 19.90 2.55 5.48
N ILE A 60 18.91 1.67 5.29
CA ILE A 60 18.33 0.86 6.36
C ILE A 60 17.99 -0.55 5.83
N LYS A 61 19.00 -1.43 5.77
CA LYS A 61 18.84 -2.80 5.25
C LYS A 61 18.20 -3.77 6.25
N ASN A 62 18.42 -3.55 7.56
CA ASN A 62 18.07 -4.56 8.56
C ASN A 62 16.61 -4.51 8.99
N LYS A 63 15.92 -3.37 8.88
CA LYS A 63 14.54 -3.22 9.35
C LYS A 63 13.85 -2.01 8.74
N TYR A 64 12.77 -2.20 8.01
CA TYR A 64 12.04 -1.10 7.37
C TYR A 64 10.58 -1.47 7.08
N ILE A 65 9.76 -0.46 6.78
CA ILE A 65 8.39 -0.64 6.30
C ILE A 65 8.35 -0.31 4.81
N MET A 66 7.83 -1.21 3.98
CA MET A 66 7.55 -0.97 2.57
C MET A 66 6.06 -0.67 2.37
N GLY A 67 5.72 0.52 1.91
CA GLY A 67 4.39 0.83 1.39
C GLY A 67 4.31 0.48 -0.10
N LYS A 68 3.36 -0.38 -0.47
CA LYS A 68 2.93 -0.58 -1.85
C LYS A 68 1.73 0.33 -2.10
N VAL A 69 1.93 1.37 -2.89
CA VAL A 69 0.89 2.32 -3.31
C VAL A 69 0.36 1.88 -4.67
N TYR A 70 -0.94 1.59 -4.73
CA TYR A 70 -1.65 1.16 -5.93
C TYR A 70 -2.51 2.30 -6.43
N THR A 71 -2.36 2.65 -7.70
CA THR A 71 -3.06 3.78 -8.29
C THR A 71 -3.62 3.40 -9.66
N SER A 72 -4.87 3.80 -9.89
CA SER A 72 -5.53 3.80 -11.20
C SER A 72 -4.84 4.77 -12.15
N GLU A 73 -5.05 4.64 -13.46
CA GLU A 73 -4.39 5.49 -14.45
C GLU A 73 -4.79 6.97 -14.31
N ASP A 74 -6.03 7.23 -13.90
CA ASP A 74 -6.61 8.56 -13.69
C ASP A 74 -6.42 9.08 -12.24
N TYR A 75 -5.74 8.32 -11.38
CA TYR A 75 -5.47 8.64 -9.98
C TYR A 75 -6.73 8.83 -9.10
N GLN A 76 -7.92 8.42 -9.56
CA GLN A 76 -9.15 8.54 -8.78
C GLN A 76 -9.25 7.47 -7.69
N GLU A 77 -8.81 6.27 -8.01
CA GLU A 77 -8.75 5.16 -7.06
C GLU A 77 -7.31 4.91 -6.62
N ASN A 78 -7.07 5.01 -5.32
CA ASN A 78 -5.76 4.81 -4.72
C ASN A 78 -5.87 3.95 -3.46
N TYR A 79 -4.88 3.07 -3.29
CA TYR A 79 -4.77 2.21 -2.13
C TYR A 79 -3.33 2.10 -1.67
N VAL A 80 -3.14 1.78 -0.39
CA VAL A 80 -1.83 1.45 0.16
C VAL A 80 -1.90 0.22 1.04
N GLN A 81 -0.89 -0.64 0.94
CA GLN A 81 -0.65 -1.72 1.89
C GLN A 81 0.79 -1.64 2.39
N PHE A 82 0.98 -1.78 3.70
CA PHE A 82 2.30 -1.76 4.31
C PHE A 82 2.77 -3.17 4.63
N PHE A 83 4.07 -3.39 4.42
CA PHE A 83 4.78 -4.63 4.69
C PHE A 83 5.97 -4.30 5.57
N ARG A 84 6.15 -5.07 6.65
CA ARG A 84 7.32 -4.94 7.52
C ARG A 84 8.38 -5.93 7.07
N TYR A 85 9.61 -5.46 6.95
CA TYR A 85 10.77 -6.28 6.63
C TYR A 85 11.79 -6.20 7.75
N GLU A 86 12.33 -7.36 8.12
CA GLU A 86 13.51 -7.49 8.98
C GLU A 86 14.51 -8.41 8.30
N TYR A 87 15.76 -7.96 8.15
CA TYR A 87 16.83 -8.64 7.41
C TYR A 87 16.37 -9.15 6.03
N ASP A 88 15.69 -8.29 5.27
CA ASP A 88 15.11 -8.58 3.95
C ASP A 88 13.98 -9.65 3.93
N HIS A 89 13.54 -10.13 5.09
CA HIS A 89 12.41 -11.04 5.22
C HIS A 89 11.12 -10.29 5.59
N GLU A 90 10.05 -10.51 4.82
CA GLU A 90 8.71 -10.02 5.15
C GLU A 90 8.25 -10.70 6.45
N CYS A 91 8.00 -9.92 7.49
CA CYS A 91 7.57 -10.41 8.81
C CYS A 91 6.20 -9.86 9.25
N GLY A 92 5.60 -8.97 8.47
CA GLY A 92 4.28 -8.42 8.76
C GLY A 92 3.66 -7.72 7.55
N LYS A 93 2.33 -7.66 7.52
CA LYS A 93 1.57 -6.91 6.52
C LYS A 93 0.29 -6.34 7.12
N THR A 94 -0.12 -5.17 6.68
CA THR A 94 -1.40 -4.55 7.08
C THR A 94 -2.54 -4.98 6.16
N ASP A 95 -3.74 -4.51 6.48
CA ASP A 95 -4.83 -4.41 5.51
C ASP A 95 -4.50 -3.41 4.39
N ILE A 96 -5.39 -3.35 3.40
CA ILE A 96 -5.31 -2.41 2.28
C ILE A 96 -6.17 -1.20 2.63
N TYR A 97 -5.54 -0.02 2.70
CA TYR A 97 -6.20 1.23 3.07
C TYR A 97 -6.50 2.06 1.81
N PRO A 98 -7.72 2.60 1.64
CA PRO A 98 -8.00 3.56 0.59
C PRO A 98 -7.31 4.90 0.90
N LEU A 99 -6.86 5.58 -0.15
CA LEU A 99 -6.32 6.94 -0.07
C LEU A 99 -7.11 7.85 -1.00
N SER A 100 -7.41 9.07 -0.55
CA SER A 100 -7.88 10.11 -1.48
C SER A 100 -6.75 10.53 -2.43
N ALA A 101 -7.09 11.04 -3.60
CA ALA A 101 -6.12 11.55 -4.56
C ALA A 101 -5.21 12.63 -3.93
N GLU A 102 -5.77 13.48 -3.06
CA GLU A 102 -5.00 14.50 -2.34
C GLU A 102 -3.98 13.90 -1.37
N LEU A 103 -4.38 12.88 -0.57
CA LEU A 103 -3.47 12.23 0.37
C LEU A 103 -2.37 11.46 -0.36
N MET A 104 -2.73 10.74 -1.43
CA MET A 104 -1.78 10.02 -2.27
C MET A 104 -0.76 10.99 -2.90
N SER A 105 -1.23 12.12 -3.47
CA SER A 105 -0.34 13.15 -4.03
C SER A 105 0.62 13.72 -2.99
N LYS A 106 0.11 14.07 -1.79
CA LYS A 106 0.95 14.55 -0.68
C LYS A 106 1.97 13.51 -0.22
N ALA A 107 1.60 12.24 -0.14
CA ALA A 107 2.51 11.16 0.24
C ALA A 107 3.62 10.95 -0.80
N LEU A 108 3.26 10.96 -2.09
CA LEU A 108 4.21 10.84 -3.20
C LEU A 108 5.16 12.04 -3.32
N ALA A 109 4.70 13.24 -2.99
CA ALA A 109 5.54 14.43 -2.97
C ALA A 109 6.71 14.30 -1.97
N LYS A 110 6.53 13.57 -0.86
CA LYS A 110 7.61 13.31 0.12
C LYS A 110 8.77 12.49 -0.47
N VAL A 111 8.55 11.80 -1.59
CA VAL A 111 9.59 11.06 -2.33
C VAL A 111 9.94 11.70 -3.67
N GLY A 112 9.59 12.98 -3.86
CA GLY A 112 9.93 13.75 -5.05
C GLY A 112 9.05 13.46 -6.27
N ILE A 113 7.93 12.75 -6.11
CA ILE A 113 6.99 12.49 -7.21
C ILE A 113 5.85 13.51 -7.12
N ILE A 114 5.83 14.45 -8.07
CA ILE A 114 4.79 15.48 -8.15
C ILE A 114 3.72 15.05 -9.16
N ILE A 115 2.46 15.08 -8.74
CA ILE A 115 1.30 14.78 -9.59
C ILE A 115 0.46 16.06 -9.69
N ASP A 116 0.24 16.53 -10.91
CA ASP A 116 -0.68 17.62 -11.19
C ASP A 116 -2.12 17.09 -11.29
N LEU A 117 -2.81 17.06 -10.15
CA LEU A 117 -4.22 16.66 -10.10
C LEU A 117 -5.15 17.61 -10.87
N LYS A 118 -4.76 18.88 -11.09
CA LYS A 118 -5.58 19.85 -11.81
C LYS A 118 -5.52 19.65 -13.32
N ALA A 119 -4.36 19.23 -13.83
CA ALA A 119 -4.23 18.84 -15.23
C ALA A 119 -5.10 17.61 -15.53
N LEU A 120 -5.07 16.60 -14.65
CA LEU A 120 -5.84 15.37 -14.79
C LEU A 120 -7.36 15.58 -14.77
N ALA A 121 -7.85 16.59 -14.05
CA ALA A 121 -9.27 16.92 -13.98
C ALA A 121 -9.81 17.69 -15.22
N LYS A 122 -8.93 18.14 -16.13
CA LYS A 122 -9.33 18.85 -17.35
C LYS A 122 -9.45 17.94 -18.58
N ASP A 123 -8.87 16.75 -18.51
CA ASP A 123 -8.88 15.74 -19.58
C ASP A 123 -10.02 14.71 -19.39
N GLN A 124 -10.89 14.92 -18.39
CA GLN A 124 -12.12 14.14 -18.13
C GLN A 124 -13.35 14.98 -18.49
#